data_AF-A0A382MIU6-F1
#
_entry.id   AF-A0A382MIU6-F1
#
_cell.length_a   1.000
_cell.length_b   1.000
_cell.length_c   1.000
_cell.angle_alpha   90.00
_cell.angle_beta   90.00
_cell.angle_gamma   90.00
#
_symmetry.space_group_name_H-M   'P 1'
#
loop_
_entity.id
_entity.type
_entity.pdbx_description
1 polymer ?
#
loop_
_entity_poly.entity_id
_entity_poly.type
_entity_poly.pdbx_seq_one_letter_code
_entity_poly.pdbx_strand_id
1 'polypeptide(L)' 'VLGSDPLVPPDDDKPTVIALREIAENLVNTGNVDKINQPDTDEELSEDVFGLPPLSK' A
#
# COMPACT_ATOMS: atom_id res chain seq x y z
N VAL A 1 -6.87 6.58 7.99
CA VAL A 1 -5.65 6.86 8.78
C VAL A 1 -4.60 7.43 7.85
N LEU A 2 -3.72 8.32 8.32
CA LEU A 2 -2.61 8.82 7.50
C LEU A 2 -1.35 8.04 7.88
N GLY A 3 -0.72 7.39 6.92
CA GLY A 3 0.47 6.56 7.11
C GLY A 3 0.21 5.08 6.79
N SER A 4 1.20 4.46 6.17
CA SER A 4 1.24 3.02 5.89
C SER A 4 2.03 2.28 6.95
N ASP A 5 1.83 0.97 7.04
CA ASP A 5 2.61 0.13 7.93
C ASP A 5 4.09 0.07 7.46
N PRO A 6 5.04 0.08 8.42
CA PRO A 6 6.46 0.04 8.09
C PRO A 6 6.86 -1.35 7.56
N LEU A 7 7.75 -1.36 6.57
CA LEU A 7 8.28 -2.58 5.94
C LEU A 7 9.49 -3.15 6.69
N VAL A 8 10.05 -2.36 7.62
CA VAL A 8 11.14 -2.76 8.51
C VAL A 8 10.66 -2.78 9.97
N PRO A 9 11.26 -3.59 10.85
CA PRO A 9 10.91 -3.60 12.25
C PRO A 9 11.08 -2.21 12.90
N PRO A 10 10.06 -1.72 13.64
CA PRO A 10 10.15 -0.44 14.33
C PRO A 10 11.15 -0.51 15.48
N ASP A 11 11.97 0.53 15.61
CA ASP A 11 13.03 0.64 16.63
C ASP A 11 12.95 2.00 17.35
N ASP A 12 11.75 2.36 17.81
CA ASP A 12 11.43 3.70 18.36
C ASP A 12 11.80 4.87 17.42
N ASP A 13 11.87 4.56 16.13
CA ASP A 13 12.24 5.49 15.08
C ASP A 13 11.09 6.43 14.73
N LYS A 14 11.45 7.68 14.42
CA LYS A 14 10.51 8.60 13.78
C LYS A 14 10.15 8.10 12.36
N PRO A 15 8.96 8.41 11.82
CA PRO A 15 8.55 7.95 10.49
C PRO A 15 9.58 8.26 9.38
N THR A 16 10.24 9.41 9.45
CA THR A 16 11.28 9.79 8.48
C THR A 16 12.53 8.91 8.58
N VAL A 17 12.88 8.42 9.77
CA VAL A 17 14.02 7.52 9.97
C VAL A 17 13.68 6.12 9.46
N ILE A 18 12.46 5.64 9.74
CA ILE A 18 11.94 4.38 9.17
C ILE A 18 12.01 4.42 7.64
N ALA A 19 11.52 5.48 7.00
CA ALA A 19 11.56 5.62 5.54
C ALA A 19 13.00 5.58 4.98
N LEU A 20 13.97 6.19 5.67
CA LEU A 20 15.38 6.11 5.27
C LEU A 20 15.95 4.69 5.38
N ARG A 21 15.56 3.93 6.40
CA ARG A 21 15.95 2.51 6.57
C ARG A 21 15.34 1.64 5.47
N GLU A 22 14.07 1.85 5.13
CA GLU A 22 13.41 1.15 4.03
C GLU A 22 14.08 1.39 2.67
N ILE A 23 14.55 2.63 2.43
CA ILE A 23 15.35 2.97 1.23
C ILE A 23 16.72 2.28 1.27
N ALA A 24 17.38 2.25 2.43
CA ALA A 24 18.69 1.62 2.58
C ALA A 24 18.64 0.09 2.33
N GLU A 25 17.53 -0.55 2.69
CA GLU A 25 17.27 -1.97 2.42
C GLU A 25 16.70 -2.24 1.01
N ASN A 26 16.54 -1.19 0.19
CA ASN A 26 15.97 -1.23 -1.16
C ASN A 26 14.53 -1.80 -1.21
N LEU A 27 13.80 -1.71 -0.10
CA LEU A 27 12.38 -2.07 0.00
C LEU A 27 11.50 -0.96 -0.59
N VAL A 28 11.94 0.29 -0.50
CA VAL A 28 11.28 1.48 -1.06
C VAL A 28 12.25 2.19 -2.02
N ASN A 29 11.79 2.48 -3.23
CA ASN A 29 12.52 3.22 -4.26
C ASN A 29 11.56 3.96 -5.20
N THR A 30 12.11 4.74 -6.13
CA THR A 30 11.32 5.56 -7.06
C THR A 30 10.42 4.75 -8.00
N GLY A 31 10.70 3.46 -8.22
CA GLY A 31 9.93 2.60 -9.10
C GLY A 31 8.74 1.92 -8.42
N ASN A 32 8.73 1.85 -7.09
CA ASN A 32 7.69 1.15 -6.34
C ASN A 32 6.93 2.01 -5.34
N VAL A 33 7.43 3.19 -4.91
CA VAL A 33 6.83 4.04 -3.86
C VAL A 33 5.33 4.27 -4.02
N ASP A 34 4.83 4.41 -5.25
CA ASP A 34 3.40 4.64 -5.49
C ASP A 34 2.56 3.38 -5.30
N LYS A 35 3.14 2.18 -5.44
CA LYS A 35 2.44 0.89 -5.44
C LYS A 35 2.46 0.19 -4.09
N ILE A 36 3.47 0.49 -3.27
CA ILE A 36 3.64 -0.17 -1.97
C ILE A 36 2.47 0.20 -1.06
N ASN A 37 1.92 -0.79 -0.36
CA ASN A 37 0.76 -0.62 0.50
C ASN A 37 -0.51 -0.08 -0.21
N GLN A 38 -0.57 -0.13 -1.55
CA GLN A 38 -1.87 -0.02 -2.23
C GLN A 38 -2.65 -1.32 -2.01
N PRO A 39 -3.94 -1.24 -1.69
CA PRO A 39 -4.80 -2.42 -1.75
C PRO A 39 -4.87 -2.92 -3.20
N ASP A 40 -4.85 -4.25 -3.37
CA ASP A 40 -5.04 -4.89 -4.66
C ASP A 40 -6.42 -4.50 -5.21
N THR A 41 -6.42 -3.54 -6.12
CA THR A 41 -7.65 -2.88 -6.58
C THR A 41 -8.54 -3.81 -7.40
N ASP A 42 -7.96 -4.90 -7.92
CA ASP A 42 -8.66 -5.90 -8.73
C ASP A 42 -9.60 -6.79 -7.88
N GLU A 43 -9.32 -6.98 -6.58
CA GLU A 43 -10.16 -7.82 -5.71
C GLU A 43 -11.30 -7.00 -5.06
N GLU A 44 -11.05 -5.70 -4.80
CA GLU A 44 -12.05 -4.80 -4.23
C GLU A 44 -13.02 -4.18 -5.25
N LEU A 45 -12.71 -4.20 -6.55
CA LEU A 45 -13.57 -3.71 -7.63
C LEU A 45 -14.48 -4.78 -8.25
N SER A 46 -14.82 -5.84 -7.51
CA SER A 46 -15.79 -6.82 -8.00
C SER A 46 -17.22 -6.25 -7.98
N GLU A 47 -18.01 -6.58 -9.00
CA GLU A 47 -19.43 -6.22 -9.09
C GLU A 47 -20.22 -6.68 -7.85
N ASP A 48 -19.77 -7.79 -7.24
CA ASP A 48 -20.30 -8.37 -6.01
C ASP A 48 -20.05 -7.48 -4.77
N VAL A 49 -18.91 -6.79 -4.69
CA VAL A 49 -18.59 -5.85 -3.60
C VAL A 49 -19.41 -4.56 -3.73
N PHE A 50 -19.63 -4.07 -4.95
CA PHE A 50 -20.39 -2.84 -5.21
C PHE A 50 -21.91 -3.05 -5.32
N GLY A 51 -22.39 -4.29 -5.22
CA GLY A 51 -23.82 -4.61 -5.32
C GLY A 51 -24.46 -4.08 -6.62
N LEU A 52 -23.69 -4.04 -7.71
CA LEU A 52 -24.16 -3.47 -8.96
C LEU A 52 -25.15 -4.44 -9.60
N PRO A 53 -26.30 -3.94 -10.09
CA PRO A 53 -27.23 -4.79 -10.83
C PRO A 53 -26.54 -5.33 -12.10
N PRO A 54 -26.82 -6.58 -12.50
CA PRO A 54 -26.20 -7.17 -13.67
C PRO A 54 -26.51 -6.32 -14.90
N LEU A 55 -25.46 -5.97 -15.65
CA LEU A 55 -25.59 -5.20 -16.89
C LEU A 55 -26.23 -6.11 -17.95
N SER A 56 -27.56 -6.14 -17.94
CA SER A 56 -28.36 -6.90 -18.89
C SER A 56 -28.11 -6.36 -20.31
N LYS A 57 -27.93 -7.26 -21.28
CA LYS A 57 -28.07 -6.92 -22.70
C LYS A 57 -29.53 -6.75 -23.08
#